data_AF-A0A8T4R446-F1
#
_entry.id   AF-A0A8T4R446-F1
#
_cell.length_a   1.000
_cell.length_b   1.000
_cell.length_c   1.000
_cell.angle_alpha   90.00
_cell.angle_beta   90.00
_cell.angle_gamma   90.00
#
_symmetry.space_group_name_H-M   'P 1'
#
loop_
_entity.id
_entity.type
_entity.pdbx_description
1 polymer ?
#
loop_
_entity_poly.entity_id
_entity_poly.type
_entity_poly.pdbx_seq_one_letter_code
_entity_poly.pdbx_strand_id
1 'polypeptide(L)'
;MVKRDYSTDPPILVPSEKDTMTITVAGGDHLAVTSREIDGKTPDIVHSGGGGETRIETGRMKLRIAEGMMGVTLPRPLEKGIGEDFSGGFDSRNSVAFELTSDSETIKETLLTSSSNRFVFLREKKIFSGNNLGLEVSEFIDPNMVKTVDDLRQKYPDIKFQVGKTIFSEDKYYNEITANMAQLTNQWLSDKPEIDRYVPKIDFSTKAQASGGKEGGSGLKLELGERIFDPSTFMKTSVRDLENPIEILDHEFVHVTYDYIKNNEQAIIEGKLQNSAEYQSLSNKATITQEELDNKRDRLSQVEEDIGWASDLEKIRLENRKDELQSEIEHIRIELSETTRERDRLASDLAHQNTITQKYNEIIVAVSNDLYEDQEIRALLHQMNQLETGENKDFKKTLEELKILSESEEQRRAAFFSNIVHLRRHGGEAEALSKKFEQQITSKTGLNDYSFQSHPDNIYGLIFPEVPATYDELSILQAKKLRSLAQLEFDRVMNLNPPTWMQAEAEERYYQIMGGRDGSYCQKNPCGPCLIYTLTCQKE
;
A
#
# COMPACT_ATOMS: atom_id res chain seq x y z
N MET A 1 -24.98 23.30 -13.78
CA MET A 1 -24.11 22.55 -12.85
C MET A 1 -22.76 23.18 -12.82
N VAL A 2 -22.09 23.12 -11.68
CA VAL A 2 -20.99 24.04 -11.38
C VAL A 2 -19.81 23.34 -10.71
N LYS A 3 -18.62 23.90 -10.92
CA LYS A 3 -17.41 23.69 -10.12
C LYS A 3 -17.03 25.00 -9.45
N ARG A 4 -16.15 24.95 -8.45
CA ARG A 4 -15.61 26.16 -7.82
C ARG A 4 -14.42 26.69 -8.62
N ASP A 5 -14.39 28.00 -8.80
CA ASP A 5 -13.26 28.75 -9.34
C ASP A 5 -12.55 29.49 -8.21
N TYR A 6 -11.38 28.96 -7.82
CA TYR A 6 -10.54 29.48 -6.74
C TYR A 6 -9.63 30.64 -7.19
N SER A 7 -9.76 31.16 -8.41
CA SER A 7 -9.09 32.41 -8.81
C SER A 7 -9.69 33.66 -8.15
N THR A 8 -10.79 33.50 -7.43
CA THR A 8 -11.52 34.55 -6.70
C THR A 8 -11.66 34.17 -5.22
N ASP A 9 -11.73 35.16 -4.33
CA ASP A 9 -11.98 34.97 -2.91
C ASP A 9 -13.19 35.85 -2.47
N PRO A 10 -14.35 35.27 -2.11
CA PRO A 10 -14.62 33.82 -2.04
C PRO A 10 -14.71 33.17 -3.43
N PRO A 11 -14.45 31.85 -3.55
CA PRO A 11 -14.54 31.13 -4.82
C PRO A 11 -15.96 31.18 -5.40
N ILE A 12 -16.05 31.42 -6.70
CA ILE A 12 -17.34 31.48 -7.42
C ILE A 12 -17.69 30.13 -8.07
N LEU A 13 -18.98 29.90 -8.30
CA LEU A 13 -19.48 28.71 -9.00
C LEU A 13 -19.53 28.95 -10.51
N VAL A 14 -18.80 28.16 -11.30
CA VAL A 14 -18.73 28.27 -12.76
C VAL A 14 -19.24 27.00 -13.45
N PRO A 15 -19.92 27.10 -14.61
CA PRO A 15 -20.39 25.93 -15.34
C PRO A 15 -19.29 24.93 -15.68
N SER A 16 -19.60 23.63 -15.59
CA SER A 16 -18.72 22.53 -16.03
C SER A 16 -19.38 21.75 -17.16
N GLU A 17 -18.66 21.54 -18.26
CA GLU A 17 -19.13 20.71 -19.39
C GLU A 17 -19.17 19.21 -19.03
N LYS A 18 -18.42 18.78 -18.01
CA LYS A 18 -18.38 17.40 -17.52
C LYS A 18 -19.65 17.00 -16.78
N ASP A 19 -20.39 17.98 -16.28
CA ASP A 19 -21.56 17.79 -15.43
C ASP A 19 -22.78 18.27 -16.23
N THR A 20 -23.21 17.50 -17.23
CA THR A 20 -24.40 17.79 -18.04
C THR A 20 -25.48 16.74 -17.83
N MET A 21 -26.73 17.18 -17.88
CA MET A 21 -27.91 16.34 -17.70
C MET A 21 -28.91 16.64 -18.77
N THR A 22 -29.35 15.59 -19.43
CA THR A 22 -30.39 15.65 -20.45
C THR A 22 -31.59 14.90 -19.92
N ILE A 23 -32.72 15.60 -19.87
CA ILE A 23 -34.01 15.03 -19.46
C ILE A 23 -34.90 15.00 -20.70
N THR A 24 -35.45 13.83 -21.01
CA THR A 24 -36.44 13.62 -22.08
C THR A 24 -37.70 13.04 -21.46
N VAL A 25 -38.82 13.72 -21.64
CA VAL A 25 -40.13 13.29 -21.13
C VAL A 25 -41.06 13.11 -22.32
N ALA A 26 -41.70 11.95 -22.43
CA ALA A 26 -42.55 11.59 -23.56
C ALA A 26 -43.80 10.84 -23.09
N GLY A 27 -44.82 10.76 -23.95
CA GLY A 27 -45.96 9.85 -23.77
C GLY A 27 -46.89 10.18 -22.60
N GLY A 28 -46.89 11.42 -22.10
CA GLY A 28 -47.79 11.86 -21.03
C GLY A 28 -47.17 11.87 -19.62
N ASP A 29 -45.93 11.42 -19.46
CA ASP A 29 -45.21 11.58 -18.19
C ASP A 29 -44.91 13.06 -17.89
N HIS A 30 -44.70 13.35 -16.61
CA HIS A 30 -44.36 14.68 -16.12
C HIS A 30 -43.21 14.59 -15.10
N LEU A 31 -42.34 15.60 -15.10
CA LEU A 31 -41.30 15.79 -14.10
C LEU A 31 -41.39 17.21 -13.53
N ALA A 32 -41.37 17.31 -12.21
CA ALA A 32 -41.16 18.58 -11.51
C ALA A 32 -39.75 18.59 -10.91
N VAL A 33 -38.98 19.65 -11.16
CA VAL A 33 -37.64 19.83 -10.59
C VAL A 33 -37.69 20.98 -9.60
N THR A 34 -37.37 20.70 -8.34
CA THR A 34 -37.36 21.68 -7.25
C THR A 34 -35.94 21.85 -6.73
N SER A 35 -35.43 23.08 -6.72
CA SER A 35 -34.17 23.39 -6.04
C SER A 35 -34.38 23.33 -4.52
N ARG A 36 -33.47 22.66 -3.82
CA ARG A 36 -33.42 22.58 -2.35
C ARG A 36 -32.12 23.17 -1.80
N GLU A 37 -31.50 24.08 -2.54
CA GLU A 37 -30.22 24.69 -2.19
C GLU A 37 -30.27 25.43 -0.84
N ILE A 38 -31.39 26.10 -0.53
CA ILE A 38 -31.59 26.81 0.74
C ILE A 38 -31.51 25.85 1.94
N ASP A 39 -31.90 24.59 1.74
CA ASP A 39 -31.84 23.54 2.76
C ASP A 39 -30.49 22.80 2.76
N GLY A 40 -29.54 23.23 1.93
CA GLY A 40 -28.25 22.54 1.74
C GLY A 40 -28.38 21.20 1.02
N LYS A 41 -29.48 20.98 0.28
CA LYS A 41 -29.80 19.70 -0.37
C LYS A 41 -29.72 19.75 -1.89
N THR A 42 -29.44 18.60 -2.49
CA THR A 42 -29.47 18.38 -3.93
C THR A 42 -30.89 18.58 -4.47
N PRO A 43 -31.06 18.94 -5.76
CA PRO A 43 -32.39 19.09 -6.35
C PRO A 43 -33.25 17.84 -6.16
N ASP A 44 -34.54 18.04 -5.92
CA ASP A 44 -35.54 16.97 -5.93
C ASP A 44 -36.24 16.95 -7.28
N ILE A 45 -36.30 15.78 -7.89
CA ILE A 45 -37.00 15.49 -9.13
C ILE A 45 -38.17 14.60 -8.78
N VAL A 46 -39.38 15.11 -8.94
CA VAL A 46 -40.61 14.34 -8.70
C VAL A 46 -41.18 13.91 -10.03
N HIS A 47 -41.21 12.59 -10.25
CA HIS A 47 -41.89 11.98 -11.37
C HIS A 47 -43.38 11.80 -11.06
N SER A 48 -44.22 12.27 -11.98
CA SER A 48 -45.67 12.07 -11.93
C SER A 48 -46.20 11.46 -13.22
N GLY A 49 -47.00 10.38 -13.08
CA GLY A 49 -47.31 9.47 -14.18
C GLY A 49 -48.30 9.99 -15.24
N GLY A 50 -48.18 9.44 -16.46
CA GLY A 50 -49.21 9.54 -17.52
C GLY A 50 -49.20 8.40 -18.55
N GLY A 51 -48.54 7.27 -18.25
CA GLY A 51 -48.43 6.12 -19.17
C GLY A 51 -47.32 6.29 -20.23
N GLY A 52 -46.40 7.22 -20.01
CA GLY A 52 -45.35 7.59 -20.93
C GLY A 52 -43.98 6.98 -20.60
N GLU A 53 -42.94 7.71 -20.99
CA GLU A 53 -41.56 7.37 -20.68
C GLU A 53 -40.76 8.63 -20.33
N THR A 54 -40.00 8.52 -19.24
CA THR A 54 -39.00 9.50 -18.83
C THR A 54 -37.60 8.91 -18.95
N ARG A 55 -36.69 9.63 -19.61
CA ARG A 55 -35.26 9.29 -19.69
C ARG A 55 -34.42 10.43 -19.14
N ILE A 56 -33.50 10.10 -18.24
CA ILE A 56 -32.51 11.05 -17.70
C ILE A 56 -31.13 10.52 -18.02
N GLU A 57 -30.35 11.26 -18.80
CA GLU A 57 -28.94 10.96 -19.06
C GLU A 57 -28.09 11.93 -18.25
N THR A 58 -27.21 11.42 -17.40
CA THR A 58 -26.35 12.23 -16.53
C THR A 58 -24.99 11.58 -16.38
N GLY A 59 -23.92 12.32 -16.74
CA GLY A 59 -22.58 11.76 -16.77
C GLY A 59 -22.50 10.52 -17.67
N ARG A 60 -22.15 9.37 -17.06
CA ARG A 60 -22.12 8.04 -17.71
C ARG A 60 -23.33 7.16 -17.35
N MET A 61 -24.28 7.68 -16.58
CA MET A 61 -25.50 6.96 -16.17
C MET A 61 -26.69 7.31 -17.08
N LYS A 62 -27.56 6.32 -17.29
CA LYS A 62 -28.87 6.54 -17.93
C LYS A 62 -29.96 5.99 -17.05
N LEU A 63 -30.97 6.80 -16.78
CA LEU A 63 -32.16 6.43 -16.03
C LEU A 63 -33.34 6.33 -17.00
N ARG A 64 -34.19 5.34 -16.77
CA ARG A 64 -35.43 5.13 -17.52
C ARG A 64 -36.56 4.86 -16.54
N ILE A 65 -37.62 5.65 -16.63
CA ILE A 65 -38.89 5.42 -15.95
C ILE A 65 -39.91 5.09 -17.04
N ALA A 66 -40.45 3.88 -17.01
CA ALA A 66 -41.47 3.42 -17.95
C ALA A 66 -42.20 2.23 -17.35
N GLU A 67 -43.48 2.04 -17.74
CA GLU A 67 -44.26 0.85 -17.36
C GLU A 67 -44.31 0.60 -15.83
N GLY A 68 -44.31 1.67 -15.05
CA GLY A 68 -44.35 1.60 -13.58
C GLY A 68 -43.06 1.11 -12.94
N MET A 69 -41.93 1.11 -13.67
CA MET A 69 -40.61 0.73 -13.17
C MET A 69 -39.60 1.87 -13.33
N MET A 70 -38.70 2.00 -12.36
CA MET A 70 -37.52 2.86 -12.44
C MET A 70 -36.27 1.99 -12.62
N GLY A 71 -35.53 2.21 -13.71
CA GLY A 71 -34.31 1.46 -14.04
C GLY A 71 -33.11 2.38 -14.23
N VAL A 72 -31.94 1.92 -13.77
CA VAL A 72 -30.64 2.57 -14.00
C VAL A 72 -29.80 1.67 -14.90
N THR A 73 -29.33 2.21 -16.03
CA THR A 73 -28.28 1.60 -16.84
C THR A 73 -26.94 2.07 -16.30
N LEU A 74 -26.13 1.10 -15.84
CA LEU A 74 -24.79 1.36 -15.31
C LEU A 74 -23.86 1.94 -16.39
N PRO A 75 -22.88 2.77 -15.99
CA PRO A 75 -21.77 3.14 -16.86
C PRO A 75 -21.11 1.90 -17.48
N ARG A 76 -20.60 2.04 -18.71
CA ARG A 76 -19.71 1.02 -19.27
C ARG A 76 -18.38 1.04 -18.50
N PRO A 77 -17.81 -0.12 -18.14
CA PRO A 77 -16.46 -0.19 -17.57
C PRO A 77 -15.46 0.58 -18.43
N LEU A 78 -14.49 1.23 -17.77
CA LEU A 78 -13.36 1.84 -18.45
C LEU A 78 -12.56 0.73 -19.16
N GLU A 79 -12.33 0.87 -20.47
CA GLU A 79 -11.68 -0.18 -21.27
C GLU A 79 -10.20 -0.35 -20.88
N LYS A 80 -9.72 -1.61 -20.89
CA LYS A 80 -8.34 -1.96 -20.51
C LYS A 80 -7.37 -1.51 -21.60
N GLY A 81 -6.70 -0.37 -21.41
CA GLY A 81 -5.44 -0.10 -22.09
C GLY A 81 -4.29 -0.25 -21.10
N ILE A 82 -3.68 -1.43 -21.01
CA ILE A 82 -2.30 -1.53 -20.54
C ILE A 82 -1.48 -1.60 -21.83
N GLY A 83 -0.87 -0.49 -22.23
CA GLY A 83 0.04 -0.44 -23.39
C GLY A 83 -0.59 -0.17 -24.76
N GLU A 84 -1.91 -0.05 -24.89
CA GLU A 84 -2.54 0.39 -26.14
C GLU A 84 -2.83 1.89 -26.12
N ASP A 85 -2.41 2.59 -27.17
CA ASP A 85 -2.60 4.02 -27.38
C ASP A 85 -4.05 4.44 -27.11
N PHE A 86 -4.25 5.23 -26.06
CA PHE A 86 -5.52 5.82 -25.65
C PHE A 86 -5.94 6.92 -26.63
N SER A 87 -6.12 6.59 -27.90
CA SER A 87 -6.57 7.53 -28.94
C SER A 87 -8.06 7.88 -28.82
N GLY A 88 -8.84 7.10 -28.05
CA GLY A 88 -10.29 7.28 -27.86
C GLY A 88 -10.72 8.25 -26.77
N GLY A 89 -9.78 8.79 -25.97
CA GLY A 89 -10.10 9.67 -24.84
C GLY A 89 -10.70 8.95 -23.63
N PHE A 90 -10.49 9.52 -22.45
CA PHE A 90 -11.03 9.03 -21.18
C PHE A 90 -12.36 9.75 -20.88
N ASP A 91 -13.47 9.01 -20.77
CA ASP A 91 -14.79 9.59 -20.47
C ASP A 91 -14.85 10.04 -19.01
N SER A 92 -14.50 11.32 -18.80
CA SER A 92 -14.46 11.99 -17.50
C SER A 92 -15.77 12.70 -17.13
N ARG A 93 -16.87 12.40 -17.82
CA ARG A 93 -18.17 13.00 -17.50
C ARG A 93 -18.65 12.52 -16.13
N ASN A 94 -19.10 13.47 -15.32
CA ASN A 94 -19.62 13.27 -13.99
C ASN A 94 -21.15 13.34 -14.03
N SER A 95 -21.81 12.64 -13.11
CA SER A 95 -23.25 12.76 -12.96
C SER A 95 -23.63 14.01 -12.16
N VAL A 96 -24.91 14.36 -12.20
CA VAL A 96 -25.53 15.32 -11.31
C VAL A 96 -25.99 14.58 -10.08
N ALA A 97 -25.78 15.18 -8.92
CA ALA A 97 -26.42 14.72 -7.70
C ALA A 97 -27.86 15.27 -7.63
N PHE A 98 -28.83 14.38 -7.45
CA PHE A 98 -30.24 14.71 -7.21
C PHE A 98 -30.93 13.57 -6.47
N GLU A 99 -32.08 13.89 -5.92
CA GLU A 99 -33.07 12.93 -5.46
C GLU A 99 -34.16 12.79 -6.52
N LEU A 100 -34.56 11.56 -6.83
CA LEU A 100 -35.65 11.26 -7.75
C LEU A 100 -36.68 10.41 -7.02
N THR A 101 -37.88 10.96 -6.88
CA THR A 101 -39.06 10.30 -6.31
C THR A 101 -40.12 10.12 -7.37
N SER A 102 -41.09 9.24 -7.12
CA SER A 102 -42.24 9.04 -8.00
C SER A 102 -43.52 9.05 -7.17
N ASP A 103 -44.56 9.72 -7.66
CA ASP A 103 -45.90 9.66 -7.06
C ASP A 103 -46.70 8.40 -7.47
N SER A 104 -46.23 7.68 -8.50
CA SER A 104 -46.83 6.43 -8.95
C SER A 104 -46.91 5.41 -7.81
N GLU A 105 -48.09 4.85 -7.58
CA GLU A 105 -48.31 3.82 -6.57
C GLU A 105 -47.44 2.55 -6.77
N THR A 106 -46.96 2.32 -8.00
CA THR A 106 -46.11 1.17 -8.34
C THR A 106 -44.64 1.38 -8.00
N ILE A 107 -44.16 2.63 -8.00
CA ILE A 107 -42.75 2.97 -7.76
C ILE A 107 -42.65 3.51 -6.34
N LYS A 108 -42.18 2.67 -5.42
CA LYS A 108 -42.06 3.03 -3.99
C LYS A 108 -40.64 3.42 -3.60
N GLU A 109 -39.72 3.33 -4.55
CA GLU A 109 -38.31 3.57 -4.39
C GLU A 109 -37.97 5.04 -4.63
N THR A 110 -37.09 5.58 -3.80
CA THR A 110 -36.39 6.84 -4.08
C THR A 110 -35.03 6.51 -4.68
N LEU A 111 -34.63 7.19 -5.75
CA LEU A 111 -33.28 7.12 -6.29
C LEU A 111 -32.49 8.35 -5.81
N LEU A 112 -31.36 8.13 -5.16
CA LEU A 112 -30.37 9.19 -4.94
C LEU A 112 -29.21 8.98 -5.91
N THR A 113 -28.75 10.07 -6.53
CA THR A 113 -27.51 10.11 -7.31
C THR A 113 -26.50 11.03 -6.65
N SER A 114 -25.22 10.75 -6.88
CA SER A 114 -24.10 11.61 -6.49
C SER A 114 -23.51 12.32 -7.70
N SER A 115 -22.51 13.18 -7.49
CA SER A 115 -21.70 13.74 -8.59
C SER A 115 -20.72 12.74 -9.21
N SER A 116 -20.53 11.56 -8.64
CA SER A 116 -19.46 10.62 -8.99
C SER A 116 -19.95 9.40 -9.81
N ASN A 117 -21.01 9.53 -10.59
CA ASN A 117 -21.63 8.40 -11.31
C ASN A 117 -22.08 7.25 -10.38
N ARG A 118 -22.40 7.57 -9.12
CA ARG A 118 -22.95 6.62 -8.15
C ARG A 118 -24.40 6.92 -7.83
N PHE A 119 -25.15 5.86 -7.51
CA PHE A 119 -26.53 5.92 -7.09
C PHE A 119 -26.85 4.88 -6.03
N VAL A 120 -27.90 5.15 -5.27
CA VAL A 120 -28.56 4.18 -4.39
C VAL A 120 -30.06 4.27 -4.57
N PHE A 121 -30.73 3.12 -4.50
CA PHE A 121 -32.16 3.06 -4.33
C PHE A 121 -32.50 2.89 -2.85
N LEU A 122 -33.42 3.72 -2.38
CA LEU A 122 -33.94 3.69 -1.03
C LEU A 122 -35.36 3.16 -1.04
N ARG A 123 -35.68 2.29 -0.08
CA ARG A 123 -37.05 1.93 0.28
C ARG A 123 -37.19 2.16 1.78
N GLU A 124 -38.17 2.95 2.20
CA GLU A 124 -38.36 3.33 3.61
C GLU A 124 -37.07 3.91 4.25
N LYS A 125 -36.35 4.75 3.49
CA LYS A 125 -35.07 5.38 3.86
C LYS A 125 -33.90 4.41 4.08
N LYS A 126 -34.03 3.13 3.70
CA LYS A 126 -32.94 2.15 3.73
C LYS A 126 -32.44 1.86 2.33
N ILE A 127 -31.12 1.84 2.18
CA ILE A 127 -30.46 1.40 0.94
C ILE A 127 -30.78 -0.08 0.73
N PHE A 128 -31.36 -0.42 -0.43
CA PHE A 128 -31.59 -1.81 -0.81
C PHE A 128 -30.78 -2.24 -2.04
N SER A 129 -30.35 -1.30 -2.87
CA SER A 129 -29.54 -1.56 -4.06
C SER A 129 -28.77 -0.29 -4.47
N GLY A 130 -27.67 -0.44 -5.19
CA GLY A 130 -26.86 0.68 -5.68
C GLY A 130 -25.51 0.22 -6.21
N ASN A 131 -24.71 1.18 -6.68
CA ASN A 131 -23.32 0.98 -7.08
C ASN A 131 -22.36 1.84 -6.23
N ASN A 132 -22.77 2.17 -5.00
CA ASN A 132 -22.05 3.10 -4.15
C ASN A 132 -20.71 2.55 -3.64
N LEU A 133 -20.53 1.22 -3.58
CA LEU A 133 -19.28 0.54 -3.20
C LEU A 133 -18.63 1.19 -1.96
N GLY A 134 -19.38 1.33 -0.87
CA GLY A 134 -18.88 1.94 0.38
C GLY A 134 -18.79 3.47 0.38
N LEU A 135 -18.90 4.15 -0.77
CA LEU A 135 -18.91 5.61 -0.82
C LEU A 135 -20.30 6.17 -0.50
N GLU A 136 -20.33 7.38 0.06
CA GLU A 136 -21.56 8.08 0.41
C GLU A 136 -22.36 8.46 -0.86
N VAL A 137 -23.66 8.22 -0.87
CA VAL A 137 -24.58 8.82 -1.86
C VAL A 137 -25.62 9.60 -1.09
N SER A 138 -25.49 10.92 -1.13
CA SER A 138 -26.11 11.83 -0.17
C SER A 138 -27.07 12.80 -0.85
N GLU A 139 -28.17 13.13 -0.15
CA GLU A 139 -29.06 14.23 -0.54
C GLU A 139 -28.46 15.61 -0.21
N PHE A 140 -27.34 15.69 0.50
CA PHE A 140 -26.70 16.97 0.85
C PHE A 140 -25.78 17.48 -0.26
N ILE A 141 -25.64 18.79 -0.36
CA ILE A 141 -24.78 19.46 -1.35
C ILE A 141 -23.30 19.17 -1.04
N ASP A 142 -22.89 19.23 0.23
CA ASP A 142 -21.47 19.22 0.61
C ASP A 142 -20.68 18.01 0.10
N PRO A 143 -21.14 16.76 0.24
CA PRO A 143 -20.42 15.59 -0.29
C PRO A 143 -20.32 15.59 -1.83
N ASN A 144 -21.22 16.30 -2.50
CA ASN A 144 -21.31 16.38 -3.96
C ASN A 144 -20.58 17.60 -4.55
N MET A 145 -19.96 18.45 -3.71
CA MET A 145 -19.27 19.66 -4.15
C MET A 145 -17.75 19.51 -4.24
N VAL A 146 -17.17 18.41 -3.76
CA VAL A 146 -15.74 18.11 -3.92
C VAL A 146 -15.55 17.32 -5.20
N LYS A 147 -15.10 17.99 -6.27
CA LYS A 147 -15.06 17.39 -7.63
C LYS A 147 -13.70 17.51 -8.30
N THR A 148 -12.87 18.44 -7.85
CA THR A 148 -11.61 18.80 -8.50
C THR A 148 -10.43 18.66 -7.55
N VAL A 149 -9.22 18.68 -8.10
CA VAL A 149 -8.00 18.75 -7.30
C VAL A 149 -7.96 20.02 -6.47
N ASP A 150 -8.45 21.14 -7.00
CA ASP A 150 -8.45 22.41 -6.28
C ASP A 150 -9.41 22.41 -5.10
N ASP A 151 -10.55 21.69 -5.20
CA ASP A 151 -11.43 21.46 -4.05
C ASP A 151 -10.71 20.69 -2.93
N LEU A 152 -9.91 19.68 -3.28
CA LEU A 152 -9.11 18.92 -2.31
C LEU A 152 -8.01 19.78 -1.69
N ARG A 153 -7.30 20.59 -2.49
CA ARG A 153 -6.26 21.52 -2.01
C ARG A 153 -6.82 22.55 -1.04
N GLN A 154 -8.01 23.08 -1.33
CA GLN A 154 -8.67 24.03 -0.43
C GLN A 154 -9.04 23.36 0.91
N LYS A 155 -9.55 22.13 0.86
CA LYS A 155 -10.03 21.43 2.05
C LYS A 155 -8.89 20.83 2.90
N TYR A 156 -7.81 20.39 2.25
CA TYR A 156 -6.66 19.73 2.88
C TYR A 156 -5.34 20.41 2.45
N PRO A 157 -5.07 21.65 2.91
CA PRO A 157 -3.96 22.46 2.42
C PRO A 157 -2.57 21.89 2.70
N ASP A 158 -2.44 21.02 3.71
CA ASP A 158 -1.17 20.41 4.10
C ASP A 158 -0.79 19.19 3.23
N ILE A 159 -1.72 18.71 2.39
CA ILE A 159 -1.49 17.58 1.48
C ILE A 159 -1.28 18.11 0.06
N LYS A 160 -0.18 17.69 -0.58
CA LYS A 160 0.09 18.03 -1.98
C LYS A 160 -0.69 17.13 -2.91
N PHE A 161 -1.69 17.68 -3.57
CA PHE A 161 -2.43 16.98 -4.63
C PHE A 161 -1.87 17.30 -6.01
N GLN A 162 -1.58 16.28 -6.81
CA GLN A 162 -1.07 16.43 -8.18
C GLN A 162 -1.75 15.47 -9.14
N VAL A 163 -2.01 15.93 -10.37
CA VAL A 163 -2.35 15.03 -11.48
C VAL A 163 -1.04 14.54 -12.06
N GLY A 164 -0.77 13.24 -11.93
CA GLY A 164 0.47 12.62 -12.35
C GLY A 164 0.69 12.81 -13.85
N LYS A 165 1.83 13.40 -14.22
CA LYS A 165 2.37 13.29 -15.59
C LYS A 165 3.05 11.93 -15.67
N THR A 166 2.39 10.94 -16.24
CA THR A 166 3.02 9.64 -16.45
C THR A 166 4.27 9.82 -17.31
N ILE A 167 5.42 9.37 -16.80
CA ILE A 167 6.76 9.52 -17.42
C ILE A 167 6.78 9.00 -18.88
N PHE A 168 5.84 8.10 -19.21
CA PHE A 168 5.72 7.44 -20.51
C PHE A 168 4.54 7.92 -21.38
N SER A 169 3.81 8.98 -21.00
CA SER A 169 2.82 9.57 -21.90
C SER A 169 2.70 11.08 -21.75
N GLU A 170 2.83 11.75 -22.89
CA GLU A 170 2.17 13.02 -23.14
C GLU A 170 0.64 12.80 -23.20
N ASP A 171 0.02 12.34 -22.11
CA ASP A 171 -1.45 12.27 -22.02
C ASP A 171 -1.98 13.71 -21.92
N LYS A 172 -1.97 14.42 -23.06
CA LYS A 172 -2.47 15.80 -23.24
C LYS A 172 -3.93 15.98 -22.83
N TYR A 173 -4.63 14.88 -22.53
CA TYR A 173 -6.07 14.80 -22.31
C TYR A 173 -6.47 14.61 -20.85
N TYR A 174 -5.54 14.33 -19.92
CA TYR A 174 -5.87 14.18 -18.49
C TYR A 174 -5.32 15.34 -17.66
N ASN A 175 -6.05 16.45 -17.69
CA ASN A 175 -5.65 17.69 -16.99
C ASN A 175 -6.41 17.90 -15.67
N GLU A 176 -7.40 17.06 -15.35
CA GLU A 176 -8.26 17.20 -14.18
C GLU A 176 -8.83 15.83 -13.80
N ILE A 177 -8.91 15.56 -12.50
CA ILE A 177 -9.47 14.32 -11.95
C ILE A 177 -10.98 14.21 -12.18
N THR A 178 -11.54 13.02 -11.98
CA THR A 178 -12.99 12.82 -11.94
C THR A 178 -13.57 13.16 -10.56
N ALA A 179 -14.88 13.34 -10.49
CA ALA A 179 -15.58 13.46 -9.21
C ALA A 179 -15.52 12.17 -8.38
N ASN A 180 -15.27 10.99 -8.99
CA ASN A 180 -15.04 9.74 -8.26
C ASN A 180 -13.81 9.83 -7.38
N MET A 181 -12.67 10.19 -7.97
CA MET A 181 -11.41 10.29 -7.23
C MET A 181 -11.48 11.39 -6.18
N ALA A 182 -12.09 12.53 -6.53
CA ALA A 182 -12.26 13.63 -5.60
C ALA A 182 -13.11 13.21 -4.39
N GLN A 183 -14.25 12.56 -4.61
CA GLN A 183 -15.12 12.09 -3.53
C GLN A 183 -14.44 11.03 -2.68
N LEU A 184 -13.87 9.98 -3.29
CA LEU A 184 -13.18 8.90 -2.58
C LEU A 184 -12.08 9.47 -1.68
N THR A 185 -11.22 10.30 -2.24
CA THR A 185 -10.11 10.93 -1.51
C THR A 185 -10.64 11.79 -0.37
N ASN A 186 -11.67 12.60 -0.65
CA ASN A 186 -12.27 13.47 0.35
C ASN A 186 -12.87 12.69 1.53
N GLN A 187 -13.62 11.63 1.27
CA GLN A 187 -14.25 10.80 2.30
C GLN A 187 -13.18 10.05 3.11
N TRP A 188 -12.19 9.47 2.42
CA TRP A 188 -11.10 8.76 3.06
C TRP A 188 -10.25 9.66 3.98
N LEU A 189 -9.97 10.90 3.55
CA LEU A 189 -9.24 11.89 4.35
C LEU A 189 -10.09 12.44 5.51
N SER A 190 -11.40 12.65 5.33
CA SER A 190 -12.26 13.19 6.39
C SER A 190 -12.37 12.25 7.58
N ASP A 191 -12.26 10.95 7.33
CA ASP A 191 -12.36 9.92 8.35
C ASP A 191 -11.03 9.71 9.10
N LYS A 192 -9.96 10.40 8.69
CA LYS A 192 -8.59 10.21 9.20
C LYS A 192 -7.95 11.55 9.57
N PRO A 193 -8.25 12.12 10.76
CA PRO A 193 -7.60 13.35 11.19
C PRO A 193 -6.08 13.14 11.36
N GLU A 194 -5.30 14.18 11.04
CA GLU A 194 -3.82 14.23 11.05
C GLU A 194 -3.11 13.35 10.01
N ILE A 195 -3.83 12.85 9.00
CA ILE A 195 -3.26 11.97 7.98
C ILE A 195 -2.19 12.64 7.09
N ASP A 196 -2.21 13.97 7.01
CA ASP A 196 -1.23 14.81 6.32
C ASP A 196 0.21 14.58 6.79
N ARG A 197 0.40 14.12 8.05
CA ARG A 197 1.70 13.74 8.60
C ARG A 197 2.32 12.52 7.91
N TYR A 198 1.49 11.63 7.38
CA TYR A 198 1.90 10.37 6.77
C TYR A 198 1.85 10.41 5.25
N VAL A 199 0.84 11.08 4.72
CA VAL A 199 0.58 11.19 3.28
C VAL A 199 0.75 12.65 2.88
N PRO A 200 2.01 13.12 2.73
CA PRO A 200 2.26 14.51 2.34
C PRO A 200 1.90 14.78 0.87
N LYS A 201 1.65 13.72 0.08
CA LYS A 201 1.39 13.80 -1.36
C LYS A 201 0.42 12.72 -1.83
N ILE A 202 -0.56 13.14 -2.64
CA ILE A 202 -1.47 12.26 -3.38
C ILE A 202 -1.38 12.59 -4.87
N ASP A 203 -0.94 11.60 -5.66
CA ASP A 203 -0.87 11.67 -7.11
C ASP A 203 -2.10 10.99 -7.72
N PHE A 204 -2.68 11.60 -8.76
CA PHE A 204 -3.82 11.04 -9.49
C PHE A 204 -3.41 10.62 -10.90
N SER A 205 -3.74 9.40 -11.32
CA SER A 205 -3.47 8.93 -12.67
C SER A 205 -4.65 8.17 -13.30
N THR A 206 -4.63 8.04 -14.62
CA THR A 206 -5.61 7.27 -15.40
C THR A 206 -5.18 5.82 -15.65
N LYS A 207 -3.88 5.54 -15.45
CA LYS A 207 -3.24 4.27 -15.82
C LYS A 207 -2.98 3.36 -14.63
N ALA A 208 -2.63 3.92 -13.47
CA ALA A 208 -2.30 3.12 -12.31
C ALA A 208 -3.54 2.41 -11.73
N GLN A 209 -3.28 1.40 -10.91
CA GLN A 209 -4.20 1.00 -9.85
C GLN A 209 -4.03 2.01 -8.69
N ALA A 210 -4.17 1.59 -7.44
CA ALA A 210 -3.65 2.37 -6.32
C ALA A 210 -2.24 1.85 -6.02
N SER A 211 -1.37 2.72 -5.54
CA SER A 211 -0.12 2.33 -4.92
C SER A 211 0.21 3.26 -3.77
N GLY A 212 0.78 2.73 -2.70
CA GLY A 212 1.34 3.50 -1.60
C GLY A 212 2.80 3.17 -1.37
N GLY A 213 3.59 4.19 -1.06
CA GLY A 213 4.97 4.01 -0.63
C GLY A 213 5.90 5.15 -1.03
N LYS A 214 7.20 4.86 -1.01
CA LYS A 214 8.26 5.83 -1.30
C LYS A 214 8.40 6.09 -2.79
N GLU A 215 8.30 7.36 -3.18
CA GLU A 215 8.69 7.83 -4.50
C GLU A 215 10.18 8.19 -4.50
N GLY A 216 10.93 7.73 -5.51
CA GLY A 216 12.40 7.86 -5.60
C GLY A 216 12.90 9.27 -5.27
N GLY A 217 13.37 9.46 -4.04
CA GLY A 217 13.92 10.72 -3.52
C GLY A 217 12.90 11.80 -3.11
N SER A 218 11.60 11.67 -3.42
CA SER A 218 10.58 12.73 -3.20
C SER A 218 9.67 12.51 -1.98
N GLY A 219 9.87 11.43 -1.22
CA GLY A 219 9.15 11.15 0.02
C GLY A 219 8.02 10.14 -0.16
N LEU A 220 7.17 10.02 0.87
CA LEU A 220 6.01 9.13 0.89
C LEU A 220 4.88 9.67 0.03
N LYS A 221 4.21 8.80 -0.72
CA LYS A 221 3.03 9.18 -1.51
C LYS A 221 1.98 8.08 -1.58
N LEU A 222 0.75 8.50 -1.86
CA LEU A 222 -0.28 7.64 -2.45
C LEU A 222 -0.46 8.02 -3.92
N GLU A 223 -0.52 7.04 -4.80
CA GLU A 223 -0.95 7.21 -6.18
C GLU A 223 -2.30 6.53 -6.37
N LEU A 224 -3.27 7.28 -6.89
CA LEU A 224 -4.66 6.86 -7.05
C LEU A 224 -4.96 6.76 -8.54
N GLY A 225 -5.46 5.60 -8.97
CA GLY A 225 -5.85 5.34 -10.34
C GLY A 225 -7.35 5.22 -10.53
N GLU A 226 -7.96 5.91 -11.50
CA GLU A 226 -9.43 5.88 -11.69
C GLU A 226 -9.99 4.45 -11.83
N ARG A 227 -9.27 3.55 -12.50
CA ARG A 227 -9.80 2.25 -12.95
C ARG A 227 -10.30 1.36 -11.82
N ILE A 228 -9.67 1.44 -10.66
CA ILE A 228 -10.03 0.62 -9.50
C ILE A 228 -11.14 1.27 -8.65
N PHE A 229 -11.48 2.53 -8.94
CA PHE A 229 -12.47 3.30 -8.19
C PHE A 229 -13.74 3.57 -8.99
N ASP A 230 -13.70 3.45 -10.32
CA ASP A 230 -14.88 3.46 -11.17
C ASP A 230 -15.77 2.23 -10.86
N PRO A 231 -17.04 2.42 -10.48
CA PRO A 231 -17.87 1.33 -9.99
C PRO A 231 -18.11 0.26 -11.05
N SER A 232 -18.29 0.65 -12.31
CA SER A 232 -18.52 -0.31 -13.39
C SER A 232 -17.28 -1.15 -13.71
N THR A 233 -16.10 -0.56 -13.59
CA THR A 233 -14.81 -1.23 -13.80
C THR A 233 -14.52 -2.18 -12.64
N PHE A 234 -14.64 -1.70 -11.40
CA PHE A 234 -14.42 -2.49 -10.19
C PHE A 234 -15.29 -3.76 -10.16
N MET A 235 -16.59 -3.66 -10.47
CA MET A 235 -17.49 -4.83 -10.52
C MET A 235 -17.10 -5.88 -11.58
N LYS A 236 -16.38 -5.48 -12.63
CA LYS A 236 -15.94 -6.40 -13.72
C LYS A 236 -14.55 -6.99 -13.46
N THR A 237 -13.71 -6.27 -12.73
CA THR A 237 -12.35 -6.68 -12.39
C THR A 237 -12.15 -6.51 -10.89
N SER A 238 -12.32 -7.59 -10.13
CA SER A 238 -11.97 -7.57 -8.71
C SER A 238 -10.49 -7.25 -8.54
N VAL A 239 -10.20 -6.41 -7.56
CA VAL A 239 -8.83 -6.11 -7.14
C VAL A 239 -8.59 -6.90 -5.88
N ARG A 240 -7.98 -8.08 -6.03
CA ARG A 240 -7.77 -9.02 -4.91
C ARG A 240 -9.11 -9.38 -4.22
N ASP A 241 -9.08 -9.60 -2.91
CA ASP A 241 -10.25 -9.92 -2.07
C ASP A 241 -10.92 -8.68 -1.45
N LEU A 242 -10.53 -7.46 -1.87
CA LEU A 242 -11.07 -6.21 -1.32
C LEU A 242 -12.45 -5.91 -1.93
N GLU A 243 -13.41 -5.53 -1.11
CA GLU A 243 -14.81 -5.38 -1.48
C GLU A 243 -15.16 -3.96 -1.94
N ASN A 244 -14.36 -2.95 -1.54
CA ASN A 244 -14.63 -1.57 -1.91
C ASN A 244 -13.37 -0.66 -2.08
N PRO A 245 -13.52 0.48 -2.79
CA PRO A 245 -12.46 1.49 -2.96
C PRO A 245 -11.80 2.04 -1.70
N ILE A 246 -12.52 2.17 -0.58
CA ILE A 246 -11.96 2.70 0.68
C ILE A 246 -10.95 1.71 1.24
N GLU A 247 -11.29 0.42 1.24
CA GLU A 247 -10.38 -0.66 1.68
C GLU A 247 -9.10 -0.71 0.84
N ILE A 248 -9.19 -0.42 -0.47
CA ILE A 248 -7.98 -0.29 -1.29
C ILE A 248 -7.09 0.86 -0.81
N LEU A 249 -7.67 2.01 -0.46
CA LEU A 249 -6.87 3.12 0.07
C LEU A 249 -6.28 2.82 1.45
N ASP A 250 -7.04 2.14 2.31
CA ASP A 250 -6.53 1.68 3.59
C ASP A 250 -5.36 0.72 3.41
N HIS A 251 -5.48 -0.24 2.48
CA HIS A 251 -4.38 -1.13 2.11
C HIS A 251 -3.14 -0.38 1.62
N GLU A 252 -3.29 0.58 0.71
CA GLU A 252 -2.13 1.36 0.22
C GLU A 252 -1.55 2.27 1.31
N PHE A 253 -2.38 2.77 2.22
CA PHE A 253 -1.92 3.53 3.37
C PHE A 253 -1.10 2.67 4.34
N VAL A 254 -1.39 1.36 4.46
CA VAL A 254 -0.53 0.43 5.18
C VAL A 254 0.88 0.38 4.57
N HIS A 255 1.04 0.46 3.25
CA HIS A 255 2.38 0.56 2.62
C HIS A 255 3.07 1.89 2.91
N VAL A 256 2.32 2.99 2.88
CA VAL A 256 2.87 4.32 3.23
C VAL A 256 3.34 4.36 4.68
N THR A 257 2.55 3.84 5.60
CA THR A 257 2.91 3.76 7.02
C THR A 257 4.08 2.83 7.26
N TYR A 258 4.18 1.72 6.52
CA TYR A 258 5.34 0.83 6.56
C TYR A 258 6.63 1.58 6.19
N ASP A 259 6.63 2.28 5.05
CA ASP A 259 7.80 3.06 4.63
C ASP A 259 8.12 4.20 5.61
N TYR A 260 7.10 4.81 6.23
CA TYR A 260 7.30 5.83 7.27
C TYR A 260 8.05 5.26 8.47
N ILE A 261 7.60 4.11 9.01
CA ILE A 261 8.23 3.46 10.16
C ILE A 261 9.66 3.07 9.81
N LYS A 262 9.84 2.41 8.66
CA LYS A 262 11.17 2.00 8.18
C LYS A 262 12.14 3.18 8.13
N ASN A 263 11.71 4.34 7.63
CA ASN A 263 12.56 5.54 7.60
C ASN A 263 12.86 6.06 9.02
N ASN A 264 11.89 6.04 9.94
CA ASN A 264 12.10 6.47 11.32
C ASN A 264 13.04 5.52 12.09
N GLU A 265 12.85 4.21 11.95
CA GLU A 265 13.73 3.21 12.55
C GLU A 265 15.14 3.32 12.01
N GLN A 266 15.30 3.53 10.70
CA GLN A 266 16.60 3.76 10.08
C GLN A 266 17.30 4.98 10.69
N ALA A 267 16.57 6.09 10.90
CA ALA A 267 17.13 7.27 11.54
C ALA A 267 17.56 7.02 13.01
N ILE A 268 16.79 6.21 13.75
CA ILE A 268 17.15 5.80 15.12
C ILE A 268 18.42 4.93 15.11
N ILE A 269 18.51 3.97 14.19
CA ILE A 269 19.67 3.10 14.03
C ILE A 269 20.90 3.94 13.68
N GLU A 270 20.79 4.83 12.71
CA GLU A 270 21.87 5.75 12.33
C GLU A 270 22.31 6.62 13.50
N GLY A 271 21.37 7.16 14.28
CA GLY A 271 21.66 7.89 15.49
C GLY A 271 22.38 7.05 16.56
N LYS A 272 21.99 5.78 16.74
CA LYS A 272 22.67 4.85 17.66
C LYS A 272 24.08 4.50 17.17
N LEU A 273 24.26 4.26 15.87
CA LEU A 273 25.55 3.99 15.25
C LEU A 273 26.49 5.18 15.41
N GLN A 274 25.98 6.39 15.14
CA GLN A 274 26.73 7.63 15.35
C GLN A 274 27.11 7.84 16.81
N ASN A 275 26.39 7.27 17.78
CA ASN A 275 26.72 7.38 19.20
C ASN A 275 27.52 6.17 19.75
N SER A 276 27.71 5.11 18.96
CA SER A 276 28.46 3.93 19.37
C SER A 276 29.96 4.19 19.25
N ALA A 277 30.67 4.20 20.38
CA ALA A 277 32.11 4.43 20.41
C ALA A 277 32.89 3.35 19.62
N GLU A 278 32.41 2.11 19.67
CA GLU A 278 32.99 0.98 18.93
C GLU A 278 32.79 1.15 17.43
N TYR A 279 31.58 1.52 16.99
CA TYR A 279 31.29 1.80 15.58
C TYR A 279 32.12 2.97 15.06
N GLN A 280 32.21 4.07 15.83
CA GLN A 280 33.04 5.22 15.47
C GLN A 280 34.53 4.83 15.37
N SER A 281 35.03 4.00 16.30
CA SER A 281 36.41 3.52 16.26
C SER A 281 36.69 2.70 15.00
N LEU A 282 35.80 1.77 14.64
CA LEU A 282 35.93 0.98 13.41
C LEU A 282 35.79 1.83 12.15
N SER A 283 34.87 2.79 12.13
CA SER A 283 34.69 3.74 11.03
C SER A 283 35.94 4.59 10.81
N ASN A 284 36.49 5.19 11.88
CA ASN A 284 37.73 5.96 11.82
C ASN A 284 38.92 5.10 11.39
N LYS A 285 39.02 3.86 11.91
CA LYS A 285 40.06 2.92 11.50
C LYS A 285 39.98 2.64 10.00
N ALA A 286 38.79 2.33 9.48
CA ALA A 286 38.58 2.10 8.06
C ALA A 286 38.97 3.31 7.19
N THR A 287 38.63 4.53 7.61
CA THR A 287 39.04 5.76 6.92
C THR A 287 40.55 5.92 6.89
N ILE A 288 41.23 5.75 8.03
CA ILE A 288 42.70 5.86 8.11
C ILE A 288 43.38 4.78 7.25
N THR A 289 42.90 3.53 7.30
CA THR A 289 43.44 2.43 6.50
C THR A 289 43.22 2.65 5.00
N GLN A 290 42.09 3.25 4.61
CA GLN A 290 41.81 3.63 3.22
C GLN A 290 42.77 4.74 2.74
N GLU A 291 43.00 5.77 3.55
CA GLU A 291 43.99 6.82 3.25
C GLU A 291 45.41 6.25 3.13
N GLU A 292 45.79 5.30 3.98
CA GLU A 292 47.10 4.63 3.88
C GLU A 292 47.21 3.81 2.58
N LEU A 293 46.15 3.08 2.20
CA LEU A 293 46.09 2.31 0.96
C LEU A 293 46.29 3.21 -0.27
N ASP A 294 45.61 4.35 -0.30
CA ASP A 294 45.69 5.30 -1.42
C ASP A 294 47.09 5.93 -1.50
N ASN A 295 47.68 6.34 -0.37
CA ASN A 295 49.06 6.83 -0.32
C ASN A 295 50.09 5.80 -0.82
N LYS A 296 49.90 4.51 -0.52
CA LYS A 296 50.79 3.44 -1.00
C LYS A 296 50.63 3.19 -2.49
N ARG A 297 49.41 3.27 -3.02
CA ARG A 297 49.14 3.19 -4.47
C ARG A 297 49.78 4.32 -5.23
N ASP A 298 49.72 5.55 -4.72
CA ASP A 298 50.37 6.71 -5.34
C ASP A 298 51.89 6.52 -5.37
N ARG A 299 52.49 6.04 -4.28
CA ARG A 299 53.93 5.71 -4.24
C ARG A 299 54.32 4.58 -5.19
N LEU A 300 53.48 3.55 -5.33
CA LEU A 300 53.70 2.47 -6.29
C LEU A 300 53.70 3.01 -7.72
N SER A 301 52.73 3.87 -8.05
CA SER A 301 52.65 4.53 -9.36
C SER A 301 53.90 5.35 -9.67
N GLN A 302 54.43 6.09 -8.68
CA GLN A 302 55.68 6.84 -8.85
C GLN A 302 56.88 5.91 -9.11
N VAL A 303 57.01 4.82 -8.34
CA VAL A 303 58.09 3.84 -8.54
C VAL A 303 58.01 3.19 -9.92
N GLU A 304 56.80 2.88 -10.40
CA GLU A 304 56.59 2.34 -11.75
C GLU A 304 56.99 3.30 -12.86
N GLU A 305 56.74 4.60 -12.67
CA GLU A 305 57.23 5.64 -13.58
C GLU A 305 58.76 5.72 -13.55
N ASP A 306 59.37 5.77 -12.36
CA ASP A 306 60.82 5.90 -12.17
C ASP A 306 61.58 4.71 -12.79
N ILE A 307 61.03 3.50 -12.75
CA ILE A 307 61.58 2.29 -13.41
C ILE A 307 61.80 2.52 -14.91
N GLY A 308 60.92 3.28 -15.58
CA GLY A 308 61.01 3.58 -17.01
C GLY A 308 62.23 4.41 -17.39
N TRP A 309 62.80 5.16 -16.43
CA TRP A 309 63.90 6.09 -16.63
C TRP A 309 65.22 5.66 -15.96
N ALA A 310 65.20 4.56 -15.21
CA ALA A 310 66.31 4.12 -14.38
C ALA A 310 67.39 3.33 -15.17
N SER A 311 68.64 3.42 -14.70
CA SER A 311 69.74 2.54 -15.16
C SER A 311 69.52 1.09 -14.72
N ASP A 312 70.15 0.11 -15.38
CA ASP A 312 69.93 -1.33 -15.11
C ASP A 312 70.08 -1.73 -13.62
N LEU A 313 71.08 -1.22 -12.91
CA LEU A 313 71.27 -1.52 -11.48
C LEU A 313 70.21 -0.86 -10.58
N GLU A 314 69.77 0.34 -10.94
CA GLU A 314 68.73 1.06 -10.19
C GLU A 314 67.34 0.46 -10.46
N LYS A 315 67.13 -0.04 -11.68
CA LYS A 315 65.93 -0.77 -12.05
C LYS A 315 65.68 -1.98 -11.17
N ILE A 316 66.71 -2.80 -10.90
CA ILE A 316 66.60 -3.95 -9.99
C ILE A 316 66.17 -3.51 -8.57
N ARG A 317 66.68 -2.37 -8.08
CA ARG A 317 66.28 -1.85 -6.76
C ARG A 317 64.84 -1.37 -6.75
N LEU A 318 64.42 -0.66 -7.79
CA LEU A 318 63.05 -0.16 -7.92
C LEU A 318 62.05 -1.30 -8.13
N GLU A 319 62.43 -2.36 -8.84
CA GLU A 319 61.62 -3.59 -8.98
C GLU A 319 61.42 -4.28 -7.61
N ASN A 320 62.48 -4.44 -6.81
CA ASN A 320 62.32 -4.96 -5.45
C ASN A 320 61.42 -4.05 -4.59
N ARG A 321 61.57 -2.73 -4.70
CA ARG A 321 60.73 -1.78 -3.96
C ARG A 321 59.27 -1.81 -4.42
N LYS A 322 59.03 -2.03 -5.71
CA LYS A 322 57.71 -2.24 -6.29
C LYS A 322 57.07 -3.48 -5.69
N ASP A 323 57.78 -4.61 -5.64
CA ASP A 323 57.27 -5.86 -5.06
C ASP A 323 56.95 -5.71 -3.56
N GLU A 324 57.81 -5.01 -2.81
CA GLU A 324 57.55 -4.65 -1.40
C GLU A 324 56.27 -3.82 -1.26
N LEU A 325 56.11 -2.77 -2.05
CA LEU A 325 54.91 -1.91 -2.03
C LEU A 325 53.65 -2.69 -2.42
N GLN A 326 53.74 -3.59 -3.39
CA GLN A 326 52.63 -4.45 -3.78
C GLN A 326 52.20 -5.38 -2.62
N SER A 327 53.17 -5.97 -1.91
CA SER A 327 52.89 -6.77 -0.72
C SER A 327 52.27 -5.95 0.42
N GLU A 328 52.77 -4.73 0.67
CA GLU A 328 52.21 -3.80 1.67
C GLU A 328 50.76 -3.40 1.32
N ILE A 329 50.49 -3.08 0.05
CA ILE A 329 49.14 -2.73 -0.44
C ILE A 329 48.16 -3.88 -0.22
N GLU A 330 48.53 -5.12 -0.54
CA GLU A 330 47.64 -6.27 -0.37
C GLU A 330 47.34 -6.53 1.11
N HIS A 331 48.34 -6.38 2.00
CA HIS A 331 48.12 -6.48 3.43
C HIS A 331 47.13 -5.42 3.95
N ILE A 332 47.32 -4.14 3.57
CA ILE A 332 46.41 -3.05 3.97
C ILE A 332 45.00 -3.28 3.41
N ARG A 333 44.89 -3.80 2.19
CA ARG A 333 43.59 -4.12 1.57
C ARG A 333 42.84 -5.19 2.35
N ILE A 334 43.53 -6.24 2.82
CA ILE A 334 42.93 -7.29 3.66
C ILE A 334 42.44 -6.69 4.99
N GLU A 335 43.28 -5.89 5.65
CA GLU A 335 42.91 -5.24 6.92
C GLU A 335 41.70 -4.30 6.77
N LEU A 336 41.65 -3.52 5.68
CA LEU A 336 40.51 -2.66 5.38
C LEU A 336 39.22 -3.48 5.18
N SER A 337 39.32 -4.60 4.47
CA SER A 337 38.20 -5.52 4.23
C SER A 337 37.67 -6.10 5.54
N GLU A 338 38.56 -6.58 6.42
CA GLU A 338 38.18 -7.11 7.74
C GLU A 338 37.55 -6.05 8.63
N THR A 339 38.14 -4.86 8.69
CA THR A 339 37.62 -3.72 9.48
C THR A 339 36.25 -3.29 8.99
N THR A 340 36.07 -3.20 7.67
CA THR A 340 34.77 -2.87 7.05
C THR A 340 33.72 -3.93 7.36
N ARG A 341 34.09 -5.21 7.27
CA ARG A 341 33.19 -6.32 7.60
C ARG A 341 32.73 -6.29 9.06
N GLU A 342 33.63 -6.02 10.00
CA GLU A 342 33.27 -5.94 11.41
C GLU A 342 32.41 -4.72 11.71
N ARG A 343 32.70 -3.57 11.08
CA ARG A 343 31.86 -2.37 11.15
C ARG A 343 30.44 -2.65 10.66
N ASP A 344 30.33 -3.32 9.51
CA ASP A 344 29.04 -3.63 8.89
C ASP A 344 28.27 -4.70 9.70
N ARG A 345 28.97 -5.66 10.30
CA ARG A 345 28.39 -6.60 11.26
C ARG A 345 27.80 -5.89 12.47
N LEU A 346 28.56 -5.00 13.11
CA LEU A 346 28.08 -4.24 14.26
C LEU A 346 26.85 -3.38 13.90
N ALA A 347 26.85 -2.78 12.70
CA ALA A 347 25.69 -2.07 12.19
C ALA A 347 24.47 -2.98 12.01
N SER A 348 24.67 -4.16 11.45
CA SER A 348 23.63 -5.18 11.30
C SER A 348 23.10 -5.66 12.65
N ASP A 349 23.97 -5.89 13.64
CA ASP A 349 23.58 -6.34 14.98
C ASP A 349 22.75 -5.26 15.71
N LEU A 350 23.15 -3.99 15.61
CA LEU A 350 22.40 -2.85 16.16
C LEU A 350 21.04 -2.67 15.48
N ALA A 351 20.97 -2.87 14.17
CA ALA A 351 19.73 -2.86 13.40
C ALA A 351 18.82 -4.06 13.76
N HIS A 352 19.40 -5.25 13.95
CA HIS A 352 18.67 -6.45 14.36
C HIS A 352 18.04 -6.28 15.74
N GLN A 353 18.76 -5.73 16.72
CA GLN A 353 18.27 -5.71 18.10
C GLN A 353 17.12 -4.72 18.37
N ASN A 354 16.75 -3.85 17.42
CA ASN A 354 15.95 -2.66 17.73
C ASN A 354 14.81 -2.32 16.75
N THR A 355 14.49 -3.18 15.77
CA THR A 355 13.42 -2.88 14.79
C THR A 355 12.18 -3.75 15.00
N ILE A 356 11.01 -3.19 14.68
CA ILE A 356 9.76 -3.93 14.59
C ILE A 356 9.86 -4.98 13.47
N THR A 357 10.50 -4.64 12.35
CA THR A 357 10.76 -5.58 11.25
C THR A 357 11.46 -6.85 11.75
N GLN A 358 12.49 -6.74 12.58
CA GLN A 358 13.20 -7.92 13.07
C GLN A 358 12.35 -8.76 14.02
N LYS A 359 11.64 -8.13 14.97
CA LYS A 359 10.72 -8.86 15.86
C LYS A 359 9.65 -9.61 15.06
N TYR A 360 9.17 -9.01 13.97
CA TYR A 360 8.24 -9.66 13.07
C TYR A 360 8.87 -10.87 12.37
N ASN A 361 10.07 -10.74 11.83
CA ASN A 361 10.79 -11.85 11.19
C ASN A 361 10.96 -13.03 12.15
N GLU A 362 11.31 -12.78 13.42
CA GLU A 362 11.42 -13.82 14.45
C GLU A 362 10.09 -14.58 14.67
N ILE A 363 8.97 -13.85 14.72
CA ILE A 363 7.64 -14.47 14.84
C ILE A 363 7.32 -15.29 13.58
N ILE A 364 7.58 -14.77 12.38
CA ILE A 364 7.30 -15.49 11.14
C ILE A 364 8.15 -16.76 11.02
N VAL A 365 9.44 -16.70 11.36
CA VAL A 365 10.29 -17.88 11.39
C VAL A 365 9.75 -18.92 12.38
N ALA A 366 9.33 -18.50 13.58
CA ALA A 366 8.73 -19.41 14.57
C ALA A 366 7.43 -20.06 14.03
N VAL A 367 6.51 -19.26 13.48
CA VAL A 367 5.25 -19.76 12.89
C VAL A 367 5.52 -20.68 11.71
N SER A 368 6.48 -20.35 10.84
CA SER A 368 6.89 -21.21 9.73
C SER A 368 7.45 -22.54 10.21
N ASN A 369 8.22 -22.56 11.30
CA ASN A 369 8.72 -23.81 11.88
C ASN A 369 7.58 -24.67 12.41
N ASP A 370 6.64 -24.09 13.14
CA ASP A 370 5.46 -24.80 13.64
C ASP A 370 4.61 -25.37 12.50
N LEU A 371 4.39 -24.59 11.44
CA LEU A 371 3.70 -25.03 10.23
C LEU A 371 4.49 -26.13 9.49
N TYR A 372 5.81 -26.02 9.45
CA TYR A 372 6.65 -27.01 8.79
C TYR A 372 6.59 -28.36 9.51
N GLU A 373 6.27 -28.39 10.80
CA GLU A 373 6.06 -29.63 11.57
C GLU A 373 4.64 -30.22 11.39
N ASP A 374 3.67 -29.43 10.92
CA ASP A 374 2.29 -29.87 10.70
C ASP A 374 2.19 -30.91 9.57
N GLN A 375 1.52 -32.03 9.86
CA GLN A 375 1.47 -33.18 8.96
C GLN A 375 0.70 -32.88 7.65
N GLU A 376 -0.37 -32.07 7.71
CA GLU A 376 -1.17 -31.73 6.53
C GLU A 376 -0.40 -30.76 5.63
N ILE A 377 0.24 -29.76 6.24
CA ILE A 377 1.12 -28.82 5.54
C ILE A 377 2.28 -29.58 4.89
N ARG A 378 2.98 -30.46 5.63
CA ARG A 378 4.05 -31.31 5.07
C ARG A 378 3.60 -32.14 3.88
N ALA A 379 2.40 -32.73 3.94
CA ALA A 379 1.87 -33.52 2.84
C ALA A 379 1.61 -32.66 1.60
N LEU A 380 1.09 -31.44 1.76
CA LEU A 380 0.91 -30.47 0.68
C LEU A 380 2.25 -30.03 0.10
N LEU A 381 3.21 -29.66 0.95
CA LEU A 381 4.58 -29.29 0.53
C LEU A 381 5.24 -30.41 -0.28
N HIS A 382 5.07 -31.67 0.16
CA HIS A 382 5.60 -32.82 -0.56
C HIS A 382 4.93 -33.00 -1.94
N GLN A 383 3.60 -32.87 -2.03
CA GLN A 383 2.89 -32.94 -3.32
C GLN A 383 3.34 -31.84 -4.28
N MET A 384 3.53 -30.63 -3.77
CA MET A 384 4.00 -29.48 -4.55
C MET A 384 5.43 -29.71 -5.07
N ASN A 385 6.33 -30.22 -4.22
CA ASN A 385 7.70 -30.56 -4.61
C ASN A 385 7.76 -31.70 -5.66
N GLN A 386 6.83 -32.66 -5.60
CA GLN A 386 6.73 -33.74 -6.60
C GLN A 386 6.31 -33.22 -7.98
N LEU A 387 5.42 -32.24 -8.05
CA LEU A 387 5.03 -31.62 -9.32
C LEU A 387 6.20 -30.87 -9.98
N GLU A 388 7.08 -30.29 -9.18
CA GLU A 388 8.16 -29.43 -9.66
C GLU A 388 9.42 -30.21 -10.08
N THR A 389 9.73 -31.29 -9.37
CA THR A 389 10.84 -32.20 -9.69
C THR A 389 10.62 -33.02 -10.98
N GLY A 390 9.42 -32.96 -11.56
CA GLY A 390 9.10 -33.59 -12.84
C GLY A 390 9.90 -33.03 -14.02
N GLU A 391 10.08 -31.70 -14.14
CA GLU A 391 10.74 -31.09 -15.32
C GLU A 391 11.44 -29.72 -15.08
N ASN A 392 11.41 -29.10 -13.89
CA ASN A 392 11.87 -27.70 -13.73
C ASN A 392 13.27 -27.55 -13.08
N LYS A 393 14.30 -27.28 -13.91
CA LYS A 393 15.69 -27.05 -13.45
C LYS A 393 15.85 -25.78 -12.60
N ASP A 394 14.99 -24.78 -12.77
CA ASP A 394 15.14 -23.48 -12.12
C ASP A 394 14.83 -23.55 -10.62
N PHE A 395 13.80 -24.31 -10.22
CA PHE A 395 13.48 -24.47 -8.79
C PHE A 395 14.55 -25.23 -8.01
N LYS A 396 15.13 -26.28 -8.62
CA LYS A 396 16.25 -27.01 -8.02
C LYS A 396 17.45 -26.10 -7.79
N LYS A 397 17.67 -25.15 -8.71
CA LYS A 397 18.71 -24.12 -8.57
C LYS A 397 18.37 -23.15 -7.45
N THR A 398 17.13 -22.65 -7.37
CA THR A 398 16.65 -21.77 -6.27
C THR A 398 16.77 -22.44 -4.90
N LEU A 399 16.39 -23.72 -4.76
CA LEU A 399 16.56 -24.47 -3.51
C LEU A 399 18.02 -24.62 -3.11
N GLU A 400 18.92 -24.84 -4.07
CA GLU A 400 20.35 -24.97 -3.79
C GLU A 400 20.98 -23.60 -3.45
N GLU A 401 20.55 -22.53 -4.12
CA GLU A 401 20.92 -21.14 -3.78
C GLU A 401 20.43 -20.77 -2.36
N LEU A 402 19.24 -21.22 -1.96
CA LEU A 402 18.70 -20.99 -0.60
C LEU A 402 19.41 -21.80 0.49
N LYS A 403 19.90 -23.01 0.18
CA LYS A 403 20.80 -23.75 1.10
C LYS A 403 22.11 -23.01 1.33
N ILE A 404 22.55 -22.18 0.39
CA ILE A 404 23.78 -21.39 0.50
C ILE A 404 23.52 -20.09 1.29
N LEU A 405 22.33 -19.51 1.18
CA LEU A 405 22.01 -18.18 1.73
C LEU A 405 21.46 -18.16 3.17
N SER A 406 21.09 -19.30 3.75
CA SER A 406 20.47 -19.37 5.09
C SER A 406 21.42 -19.95 6.14
N GLU A 407 21.58 -19.19 7.24
CA GLU A 407 22.53 -19.51 8.32
C GLU A 407 21.99 -20.59 9.27
N SER A 408 20.67 -20.77 9.36
CA SER A 408 20.02 -21.79 10.21
C SER A 408 18.99 -22.66 9.47
N GLU A 409 18.72 -23.86 9.99
CA GLU A 409 17.67 -24.76 9.47
C GLU A 409 16.27 -24.14 9.59
N GLU A 410 16.06 -23.32 10.62
CA GLU A 410 14.81 -22.59 10.87
C GLU A 410 14.53 -21.56 9.77
N GLN A 411 15.55 -20.79 9.39
CA GLN A 411 15.48 -19.87 8.26
C GLN A 411 15.21 -20.62 6.95
N ARG A 412 15.81 -21.80 6.74
CA ARG A 412 15.54 -22.63 5.55
C ARG A 412 14.07 -23.03 5.45
N ARG A 413 13.49 -23.45 6.57
CA ARG A 413 12.08 -23.85 6.64
C ARG A 413 11.18 -22.67 6.29
N ALA A 414 11.45 -21.49 6.85
CA ALA A 414 10.71 -20.26 6.55
C ALA A 414 10.86 -19.84 5.07
N ALA A 415 12.06 -19.89 4.50
CA ALA A 415 12.31 -19.62 3.08
C ALA A 415 11.52 -20.55 2.14
N PHE A 416 11.25 -21.78 2.56
CA PHE A 416 10.49 -22.76 1.78
C PHE A 416 9.04 -22.30 1.54
N PHE A 417 8.43 -21.61 2.51
CA PHE A 417 7.09 -21.03 2.36
C PHE A 417 7.05 -19.90 1.33
N SER A 418 8.09 -19.07 1.26
CA SER A 418 8.21 -17.95 0.30
C SER A 418 8.12 -18.41 -1.16
N ASN A 419 8.72 -19.55 -1.49
CA ASN A 419 8.83 -20.01 -2.87
C ASN A 419 7.52 -20.59 -3.43
N ILE A 420 6.55 -20.91 -2.58
CA ILE A 420 5.30 -21.56 -2.99
C ILE A 420 4.47 -20.65 -3.91
N VAL A 421 4.67 -19.35 -3.83
CA VAL A 421 3.97 -18.39 -4.69
C VAL A 421 4.49 -18.42 -6.13
N HIS A 422 5.75 -18.83 -6.35
CA HIS A 422 6.25 -19.08 -7.70
C HIS A 422 5.51 -20.24 -8.38
N LEU A 423 5.01 -21.21 -7.61
CA LEU A 423 4.27 -22.36 -8.13
C LEU A 423 2.90 -21.98 -8.73
N ARG A 424 2.27 -20.89 -8.27
CA ARG A 424 1.00 -20.39 -8.85
C ARG A 424 1.10 -20.05 -10.33
N ARG A 425 2.31 -19.70 -10.81
CA ARG A 425 2.54 -19.30 -12.21
C ARG A 425 2.43 -20.45 -13.21
N HIS A 426 2.38 -21.69 -12.75
CA HIS A 426 2.33 -22.87 -13.60
C HIS A 426 0.90 -23.34 -13.95
N GLY A 427 -0.14 -22.78 -13.32
CA GLY A 427 -1.55 -23.12 -13.58
C GLY A 427 -1.92 -24.57 -13.24
N GLY A 428 -3.16 -24.97 -13.52
CA GLY A 428 -3.62 -26.36 -13.41
C GLY A 428 -3.56 -26.94 -11.99
N GLU A 429 -2.95 -28.11 -11.83
CA GLU A 429 -2.83 -28.81 -10.53
C GLU A 429 -2.01 -28.02 -9.50
N ALA A 430 -0.97 -27.30 -9.95
CA ALA A 430 -0.16 -26.45 -9.08
C ALA A 430 -0.96 -25.28 -8.49
N GLU A 431 -1.86 -24.68 -9.28
CA GLU A 431 -2.75 -23.63 -8.79
C GLU A 431 -3.74 -24.18 -7.74
N ALA A 432 -4.31 -25.37 -8.00
CA ALA A 432 -5.23 -26.00 -7.06
C ALA A 432 -4.55 -26.37 -5.72
N LEU A 433 -3.32 -26.88 -5.76
CA LEU A 433 -2.54 -27.16 -4.55
C LEU A 433 -2.12 -25.89 -3.81
N SER A 434 -1.72 -24.84 -4.54
CA SER A 434 -1.39 -23.56 -3.91
C SER A 434 -2.60 -22.95 -3.21
N LYS A 435 -3.81 -22.99 -3.80
CA LYS A 435 -5.04 -22.55 -3.12
C LYS A 435 -5.35 -23.38 -1.87
N LYS A 436 -5.18 -24.70 -1.93
CA LYS A 436 -5.36 -25.57 -0.73
C LYS A 436 -4.35 -25.22 0.35
N PHE A 437 -3.10 -24.97 -0.04
CA PHE A 437 -2.04 -24.59 0.87
C PHE A 437 -2.32 -23.25 1.55
N GLU A 438 -2.69 -22.23 0.78
CA GLU A 438 -3.14 -20.92 1.27
C GLU A 438 -4.29 -21.07 2.25
N GLN A 439 -5.35 -21.81 1.90
CA GLN A 439 -6.47 -22.09 2.80
C GLN A 439 -6.03 -22.75 4.11
N GLN A 440 -5.07 -23.68 4.07
CA GLN A 440 -4.56 -24.34 5.26
C GLN A 440 -3.71 -23.41 6.13
N ILE A 441 -2.85 -22.60 5.53
CA ILE A 441 -2.10 -21.57 6.27
C ILE A 441 -3.08 -20.60 6.93
N THR A 442 -3.98 -19.97 6.16
CA THR A 442 -4.94 -19.00 6.67
C THR A 442 -5.85 -19.60 7.75
N SER A 443 -6.26 -20.87 7.62
CA SER A 443 -7.04 -21.56 8.65
C SER A 443 -6.23 -21.77 9.94
N LYS A 444 -4.97 -22.21 9.83
CA LYS A 444 -4.14 -22.56 10.99
C LYS A 444 -3.56 -21.33 11.69
N THR A 445 -3.07 -20.36 10.94
CA THR A 445 -2.38 -19.17 11.48
C THR A 445 -3.28 -17.94 11.50
N GLY A 446 -4.23 -17.83 10.59
CA GLY A 446 -4.95 -16.58 10.31
C GLY A 446 -4.23 -15.68 9.31
N LEU A 447 -2.97 -15.95 8.96
CA LEU A 447 -2.21 -15.18 7.99
C LEU A 447 -2.37 -15.74 6.59
N ASN A 448 -2.30 -14.87 5.58
CA ASN A 448 -2.20 -15.31 4.20
C ASN A 448 -0.77 -15.77 3.88
N ASP A 449 -0.61 -16.61 2.86
CA ASP A 449 0.69 -17.18 2.49
C ASP A 449 1.73 -16.12 2.07
N TYR A 450 1.29 -14.97 1.57
CA TYR A 450 2.17 -13.86 1.23
C TYR A 450 2.89 -13.25 2.45
N SER A 451 2.36 -13.43 3.66
CA SER A 451 3.02 -13.01 4.91
C SER A 451 4.37 -13.70 5.12
N PHE A 452 4.57 -14.82 4.43
CA PHE A 452 5.76 -15.66 4.45
C PHE A 452 6.61 -15.51 3.19
N GLN A 453 6.29 -14.57 2.29
CA GLN A 453 7.12 -14.26 1.13
C GLN A 453 8.30 -13.37 1.55
N SER A 454 9.50 -13.69 1.08
CA SER A 454 10.68 -12.86 1.26
C SER A 454 10.66 -11.71 0.24
N HIS A 455 10.98 -10.49 0.67
CA HIS A 455 11.03 -9.33 -0.22
C HIS A 455 12.12 -9.51 -1.29
N PRO A 456 11.81 -9.30 -2.60
CA PRO A 456 12.73 -9.59 -3.70
C PRO A 456 14.02 -8.74 -3.72
N ASP A 457 13.98 -7.56 -3.09
CA ASP A 457 15.12 -6.64 -3.06
C ASP A 457 16.20 -7.00 -2.02
N ASN A 458 16.08 -8.11 -1.27
CA ASN A 458 17.10 -8.49 -0.30
C ASN A 458 18.00 -9.63 -0.79
N ILE A 459 19.24 -9.26 -1.11
CA ILE A 459 20.32 -10.17 -1.53
C ILE A 459 21.04 -10.82 -0.31
N TYR A 460 20.75 -10.36 0.91
CA TYR A 460 21.50 -10.71 2.13
C TYR A 460 20.66 -11.28 3.29
N GLY A 461 19.40 -11.68 3.08
CA GLY A 461 18.62 -12.38 4.12
C GLY A 461 17.12 -12.49 3.87
N LEU A 462 16.45 -13.33 4.67
CA LEU A 462 14.99 -13.48 4.67
C LEU A 462 14.35 -12.30 5.41
N ILE A 463 14.02 -11.23 4.68
CA ILE A 463 13.14 -10.18 5.20
C ILE A 463 11.73 -10.51 4.72
N PHE A 464 10.85 -10.83 5.66
CA PHE A 464 9.43 -10.98 5.40
C PHE A 464 8.76 -9.59 5.46
N PRO A 465 7.64 -9.36 4.75
CA PRO A 465 6.90 -8.12 4.85
C PRO A 465 6.42 -7.96 6.29
N GLU A 466 6.90 -6.92 6.98
CA GLU A 466 6.51 -6.60 8.36
C GLU A 466 4.99 -6.56 8.51
N VAL A 467 4.48 -7.06 9.65
CA VAL A 467 3.06 -7.19 10.03
C VAL A 467 2.11 -6.98 8.83
N PRO A 468 1.70 -8.06 8.16
CA PRO A 468 1.06 -7.99 6.85
C PRO A 468 -0.23 -7.19 6.97
N ALA A 469 -0.55 -6.42 5.93
CA ALA A 469 -1.74 -5.56 5.86
C ALA A 469 -3.08 -6.28 6.00
N THR A 470 -3.08 -7.62 6.10
CA THR A 470 -4.30 -8.38 6.40
C THR A 470 -4.36 -8.83 7.86
N TYR A 471 -3.33 -8.57 8.69
CA TYR A 471 -3.31 -9.00 10.10
C TYR A 471 -4.26 -8.14 10.96
N ASP A 472 -4.25 -6.84 10.74
CA ASP A 472 -5.20 -5.84 11.29
C ASP A 472 -6.63 -6.08 10.79
N GLU A 473 -6.80 -6.64 9.59
CA GLU A 473 -8.10 -7.01 9.04
C GLU A 473 -8.68 -8.32 9.62
N LEU A 474 -7.89 -9.11 10.36
CA LEU A 474 -8.37 -10.39 10.90
C LEU A 474 -9.46 -10.21 11.94
N SER A 475 -10.43 -11.13 11.95
CA SER A 475 -11.37 -11.23 13.06
C SER A 475 -10.62 -11.47 14.38
N ILE A 476 -11.17 -10.98 15.49
CA ILE A 476 -10.57 -11.15 16.82
C ILE A 476 -10.30 -12.63 17.15
N LEU A 477 -11.16 -13.55 16.65
CA LEU A 477 -10.96 -14.98 16.86
C LEU A 477 -9.74 -15.53 16.12
N GLN A 478 -9.48 -15.06 14.90
CA GLN A 478 -8.30 -15.43 14.12
C GLN A 478 -7.03 -14.79 14.68
N ALA A 479 -7.06 -13.49 14.97
CA ALA A 479 -5.92 -12.76 15.53
C ALA A 479 -5.45 -13.33 16.88
N LYS A 480 -6.37 -13.88 17.69
CA LYS A 480 -6.07 -14.60 18.95
C LYS A 480 -5.14 -15.80 18.80
N LYS A 481 -5.01 -16.37 17.60
CA LYS A 481 -4.06 -17.46 17.32
C LYS A 481 -2.61 -16.97 17.25
N LEU A 482 -2.39 -15.67 17.02
CA LEU A 482 -1.08 -15.05 16.84
C LEU A 482 -0.94 -13.81 17.74
N ARG A 483 -1.00 -14.02 19.06
CA ARG A 483 -0.97 -12.92 20.05
C ARG A 483 0.29 -12.07 20.01
N SER A 484 1.42 -12.64 19.61
CA SER A 484 2.69 -11.92 19.49
C SER A 484 2.65 -10.82 18.44
N LEU A 485 1.86 -11.00 17.37
CA LEU A 485 1.67 -9.98 16.34
C LEU A 485 0.82 -8.80 16.82
N ALA A 486 -0.06 -8.98 17.82
CA ALA A 486 -0.88 -7.88 18.34
C ALA A 486 -0.02 -6.79 19.00
N GLN A 487 1.03 -7.18 19.73
CA GLN A 487 1.98 -6.20 20.28
C GLN A 487 2.75 -5.49 19.16
N LEU A 488 3.14 -6.21 18.11
CA LEU A 488 3.83 -5.58 16.98
C LEU A 488 2.92 -4.63 16.21
N GLU A 489 1.65 -4.98 16.01
CA GLU A 489 0.65 -4.10 15.42
C GLU A 489 0.51 -2.81 16.25
N PHE A 490 0.42 -2.93 17.58
CA PHE A 490 0.40 -1.77 18.46
C PHE A 490 1.70 -0.96 18.42
N ASP A 491 2.86 -1.61 18.55
CA ASP A 491 4.17 -0.97 18.50
C ASP A 491 4.35 -0.22 17.17
N ARG A 492 3.89 -0.84 16.07
CA ARG A 492 3.87 -0.26 14.73
C ARG A 492 3.04 1.02 14.74
N VAL A 493 1.79 0.94 15.21
CA VAL A 493 0.91 2.11 15.32
C VAL A 493 1.55 3.20 16.16
N MET A 494 2.14 2.88 17.32
CA MET A 494 2.79 3.88 18.17
C MET A 494 4.02 4.53 17.54
N ASN A 495 4.81 3.77 16.76
CA ASN A 495 5.97 4.31 16.03
C ASN A 495 5.58 5.25 14.88
N LEU A 496 4.31 5.25 14.48
CA LEU A 496 3.76 6.26 13.58
C LEU A 496 3.55 7.61 14.27
N ASN A 497 3.63 7.72 15.59
CA ASN A 497 3.12 8.89 16.32
C ASN A 497 1.65 9.21 15.93
N PRO A 498 0.76 8.21 16.12
CA PRO A 498 -0.57 8.17 15.51
C PRO A 498 -1.51 9.20 16.14
N PRO A 499 -2.55 9.65 15.41
CA PRO A 499 -3.64 10.39 16.01
C PRO A 499 -4.32 9.55 17.10
N THR A 500 -4.97 10.22 18.06
CA THR A 500 -5.52 9.57 19.27
C THR A 500 -6.52 8.45 18.95
N TRP A 501 -7.31 8.56 17.87
CA TRP A 501 -8.28 7.54 17.51
C TRP A 501 -7.60 6.24 17.05
N MET A 502 -6.55 6.33 16.24
CA MET A 502 -5.80 5.17 15.74
C MET A 502 -5.04 4.49 16.88
N GLN A 503 -4.47 5.29 17.79
CA GLN A 503 -3.92 4.76 19.04
C GLN A 503 -4.98 3.99 19.84
N ALA A 504 -6.16 4.59 20.05
CA ALA A 504 -7.22 3.98 20.83
C ALA A 504 -7.80 2.71 20.17
N GLU A 505 -7.87 2.66 18.84
CA GLU A 505 -8.29 1.49 18.08
C GLU A 505 -7.25 0.36 18.15
N ALA A 506 -5.97 0.67 17.96
CA ALA A 506 -4.90 -0.31 18.10
C ALA A 506 -4.81 -0.85 19.54
N GLU A 507 -4.97 0.03 20.53
CA GLU A 507 -5.06 -0.33 21.95
C GLU A 507 -6.28 -1.23 22.22
N GLU A 508 -7.45 -0.85 21.71
CA GLU A 508 -8.67 -1.65 21.86
C GLU A 508 -8.52 -3.03 21.23
N ARG A 509 -8.05 -3.09 19.99
CA ARG A 509 -7.84 -4.33 19.25
C ARG A 509 -6.83 -5.22 19.97
N TYR A 510 -5.71 -4.64 20.41
CA TYR A 510 -4.74 -5.32 21.25
C TYR A 510 -5.41 -5.96 22.48
N TYR A 511 -6.22 -5.20 23.23
CA TYR A 511 -6.91 -5.73 24.40
C TYR A 511 -7.94 -6.80 24.04
N GLN A 512 -8.68 -6.65 22.95
CA GLN A 512 -9.62 -7.67 22.47
C GLN A 512 -8.92 -9.00 22.14
N ILE A 513 -7.72 -8.94 21.56
CA ILE A 513 -6.88 -10.11 21.26
C ILE A 513 -6.31 -10.71 22.53
N MET A 514 -5.76 -9.89 23.42
CA MET A 514 -5.02 -10.34 24.61
C MET A 514 -5.92 -10.77 25.77
N GLY A 515 -7.17 -10.31 25.81
CA GLY A 515 -8.18 -10.80 26.75
C GLY A 515 -8.79 -9.77 27.70
N GLY A 516 -8.75 -8.47 27.37
CA GLY A 516 -9.58 -7.44 27.98
C GLY A 516 -8.83 -6.24 28.57
N ARG A 517 -9.52 -5.08 28.60
CA ARG A 517 -9.08 -3.82 29.26
C ARG A 517 -9.06 -3.89 30.78
N ASP A 518 -9.74 -4.88 31.36
CA ASP A 518 -9.87 -5.05 32.82
C ASP A 518 -8.58 -5.50 33.51
N GLY A 519 -7.48 -5.62 32.74
CA GLY A 519 -6.19 -6.05 33.23
C GLY A 519 -6.14 -7.55 33.53
N SER A 520 -7.16 -8.35 33.20
CA SER A 520 -7.18 -9.79 33.49
C SER A 520 -6.05 -10.56 32.78
N TYR A 521 -5.61 -10.08 31.60
CA TYR A 521 -4.40 -10.57 30.95
C TYR A 521 -3.13 -10.21 31.73
N CYS A 522 -2.99 -8.94 32.14
CA CYS A 522 -1.83 -8.43 32.89
C CYS A 522 -1.70 -9.06 34.29
N GLN A 523 -2.84 -9.30 34.96
CA GLN A 523 -2.90 -9.97 36.26
C GLN A 523 -2.42 -11.42 36.21
N LYS A 524 -2.58 -12.09 35.05
CA LYS A 524 -2.15 -13.48 34.84
C LYS A 524 -0.79 -13.59 34.17
N ASN A 525 -0.29 -12.52 33.55
CA ASN A 525 0.96 -12.47 32.80
C ASN A 525 1.71 -11.16 33.09
N PRO A 526 2.27 -10.99 34.30
CA PRO A 526 2.96 -9.76 34.69
C PRO A 526 4.22 -9.46 33.86
N CYS A 527 4.76 -10.46 33.17
CA CYS A 527 5.90 -10.33 32.24
C CYS A 527 5.48 -10.47 30.76
N GLY A 528 4.18 -10.52 30.46
CA GLY A 528 3.69 -10.51 29.08
C GLY A 528 3.98 -9.16 28.41
N PRO A 529 3.94 -9.09 27.06
CA PRO A 529 3.93 -7.80 26.39
C PRO A 529 2.76 -7.02 27.00
N CYS A 530 3.04 -5.84 27.54
CA CYS A 530 2.05 -5.02 28.19
C CYS A 530 2.27 -3.60 27.70
N LEU A 531 1.21 -2.99 27.16
CA LEU A 531 1.21 -1.64 26.58
C LEU A 531 1.73 -0.57 27.55
N ILE A 532 1.57 -0.81 28.86
CA ILE A 532 1.94 0.14 29.91
C ILE A 532 3.47 0.15 30.16
N TYR A 533 4.17 -0.95 29.87
CA TYR A 533 5.56 -1.18 30.32
C TYR A 533 6.64 -0.91 29.26
N THR A 534 6.30 -0.43 28.07
CA THR A 534 7.26 -0.05 27.02
C THR A 534 8.24 1.08 27.43
N LEU A 535 8.15 1.61 28.65
CA LEU A 535 9.07 2.62 29.20
C LEU A 535 9.84 2.24 30.48
N THR A 536 9.61 1.11 31.17
CA THR A 536 10.17 0.97 32.56
C THR A 536 10.63 -0.40 33.05
N CYS A 537 10.63 -1.49 32.28
CA CYS A 537 11.24 -2.74 32.76
C CYS A 537 12.77 -2.70 32.68
N GLN A 538 13.43 -2.16 33.72
CA GLN A 538 14.78 -2.62 34.08
C GLN A 538 14.63 -3.95 34.83
N LYS A 539 15.29 -4.98 34.29
CA LYS A 539 15.40 -6.30 34.91
C LYS A 539 16.13 -6.13 36.25
N GLU A 540 15.47 -6.39 37.38
CA GLU A 540 16.16 -6.61 38.66
C GLU A 540 16.94 -7.93 38.64
#